data_AF-A0A2E1XDL8-F1
#
_entry.id   AF-A0A2E1XDL8-F1
#
_cell.length_a   1.000
_cell.length_b   1.000
_cell.length_c   1.000
_cell.angle_alpha   90.00
_cell.angle_beta   90.00
_cell.angle_gamma   90.00
#
_symmetry.space_group_name_H-M   'P 1'
#
loop_
_entity.id
_entity.type
_entity.pdbx_description
1 polymer ?
#
loop_
_entity_poly.entity_id
_entity_poly.type
_entity_poly.pdbx_seq_one_letter_code
_entity_poly.pdbx_strand_id
1 'polypeptide(L)'
;MSRKPLNERVLSAAREARDHAAGKIKLAERLPVIPEEVDVAQIRARSNLSQAKFAQRIGVSAATLKNWEQGHRKPSGPSLVLLAMLSKNPRIVEETLAQNGTT
;
A
#
# COMPACT_ATOMS: atom_id res chain seq x y z
N MET A 1 21.07 -6.35 16.48
CA MET A 1 21.84 -7.12 15.48
C MET A 1 22.51 -6.15 14.53
N SER A 2 23.84 -6.18 14.42
CA SER A 2 24.59 -5.32 13.50
C SER A 2 24.44 -5.81 12.06
N ARG A 3 24.21 -4.90 11.10
CA ARG A 3 24.16 -5.26 9.68
C ARG A 3 25.57 -5.63 9.20
N LYS A 4 25.68 -6.69 8.40
CA LYS A 4 26.94 -7.08 7.74
C LYS A 4 27.52 -5.92 6.92
N PRO A 5 28.86 -5.82 6.80
CA PRO A 5 29.50 -4.79 5.99
C PRO A 5 29.11 -4.90 4.51
N LEU A 6 29.21 -3.78 3.78
CA LEU A 6 28.70 -3.67 2.41
C LEU A 6 29.35 -4.68 1.46
N ASN A 7 30.66 -4.86 1.54
CA ASN A 7 31.44 -5.80 0.73
C ASN A 7 30.88 -7.23 0.82
N GLU A 8 30.60 -7.71 2.04
CA GLU A 8 30.04 -9.05 2.26
C GLU A 8 28.64 -9.19 1.68
N ARG A 9 27.79 -8.17 1.85
CA ARG A 9 26.41 -8.16 1.33
C ARG A 9 26.35 -8.16 -0.19
N VAL A 10 27.25 -7.42 -0.84
CA VAL A 10 27.33 -7.39 -2.30
C VAL A 10 27.81 -8.74 -2.83
N LEU A 11 28.85 -9.32 -2.21
CA LEU A 11 29.37 -10.62 -2.61
C LEU A 11 28.33 -11.75 -2.44
N SER A 12 27.55 -11.72 -1.35
CA SER A 12 26.49 -12.70 -1.13
C SER A 12 25.36 -12.56 -2.15
N ALA A 13 24.90 -11.34 -2.42
CA ALA A 13 23.85 -11.09 -3.41
C ALA A 13 24.27 -11.52 -4.82
N ALA A 14 25.53 -11.29 -5.21
CA ALA A 14 26.05 -11.73 -6.51
C ALA A 14 26.06 -13.26 -6.65
N ARG A 15 26.38 -13.99 -5.58
CA ARG A 15 26.34 -15.46 -5.57
C ARG A 15 24.90 -15.97 -5.69
N GLU A 16 23.98 -15.41 -4.92
CA GLU A 16 22.55 -15.74 -4.99
C GLU A 16 21.98 -15.48 -6.40
N ALA A 17 22.33 -14.35 -7.03
CA ALA A 17 21.92 -14.04 -8.40
C ALA A 17 22.43 -15.07 -9.42
N ARG A 18 23.69 -15.51 -9.29
CA ARG A 18 24.26 -16.55 -10.16
C ARG A 18 23.55 -17.89 -9.97
N ASP A 19 23.32 -18.29 -8.74
CA ASP A 19 22.70 -19.58 -8.44
C ASP A 19 21.22 -19.59 -8.88
N HIS A 20 20.54 -18.43 -8.83
CA HIS A 20 19.22 -18.24 -9.41
C HIS A 20 19.22 -18.37 -10.93
N ALA A 21 20.16 -17.70 -11.61
CA ALA A 21 20.30 -17.78 -13.07
C ALA A 21 20.63 -19.20 -13.55
N ALA A 22 21.34 -19.98 -12.72
CA ALA A 22 21.62 -21.40 -12.97
C ALA A 22 20.47 -22.34 -12.58
N GLY A 23 19.31 -21.82 -12.13
CA GLY A 23 18.14 -22.60 -11.73
C GLY A 23 18.30 -23.39 -10.41
N LYS A 24 19.35 -23.13 -9.63
CA LYS A 24 19.66 -23.86 -8.39
C LYS A 24 18.85 -23.35 -7.19
N ILE A 25 18.48 -22.07 -7.22
CA ILE A 25 17.62 -21.44 -6.21
C ILE A 25 16.54 -20.63 -6.91
N LYS A 26 15.42 -20.40 -6.21
CA LYS A 26 14.43 -19.38 -6.59
C LYS A 26 14.58 -18.20 -5.63
N LEU A 27 14.82 -17.00 -6.15
CA LEU A 27 14.89 -15.81 -5.29
C LEU A 27 13.48 -15.52 -4.75
N ALA A 28 13.41 -15.06 -3.51
CA ALA A 28 12.13 -14.74 -2.90
C ALA A 28 11.49 -13.56 -3.63
N GLU A 29 10.26 -13.75 -4.10
CA GLU A 29 9.41 -12.66 -4.56
C GLU A 29 8.98 -11.84 -3.34
N ARG A 30 9.34 -10.55 -3.32
CA ARG A 30 8.98 -9.66 -2.21
C ARG A 30 7.61 -9.04 -2.48
N LEU A 31 6.56 -9.78 -2.14
CA LEU A 31 5.20 -9.25 -2.17
C LEU A 31 4.96 -8.26 -1.02
N PRO A 32 4.13 -7.22 -1.23
CA PRO A 32 3.74 -6.33 -0.15
C PRO A 32 2.89 -7.07 0.88
N VAL A 33 3.15 -6.82 2.16
CA VAL A 33 2.29 -7.29 3.26
C VAL A 33 1.11 -6.35 3.37
N ILE A 34 -0.08 -6.84 3.03
CA ILE A 34 -1.34 -6.10 3.16
C ILE A 34 -1.89 -6.38 4.57
N PRO A 35 -2.21 -5.36 5.38
CA PRO A 35 -2.80 -5.58 6.70
C PRO A 35 -4.19 -6.22 6.56
N GLU A 36 -4.57 -7.05 7.52
CA GLU A 36 -5.91 -7.67 7.56
C GLU A 36 -7.02 -6.65 7.83
N GLU A 37 -6.70 -5.60 8.60
CA GLU A 37 -7.64 -4.56 9.01
C GLU A 37 -7.01 -3.16 8.93
N VAL A 38 -7.87 -2.16 8.74
CA VAL A 38 -7.49 -0.74 8.70
C VAL A 38 -8.52 0.11 9.42
N ASP A 39 -8.07 1.17 10.09
CA ASP A 39 -8.94 2.17 10.68
C ASP A 39 -9.33 3.21 9.63
N VAL A 40 -10.48 2.98 8.99
CA VAL A 40 -10.98 3.82 7.90
C VAL A 40 -11.27 5.25 8.37
N ALA A 41 -11.80 5.41 9.58
CA ALA A 41 -12.15 6.71 10.13
C ALA A 41 -10.88 7.55 10.39
N GLN A 42 -9.84 6.94 10.93
CA GLN A 42 -8.54 7.59 11.12
C GLN A 42 -7.88 7.94 9.78
N ILE A 43 -7.94 7.06 8.78
CA ILE A 43 -7.39 7.34 7.45
C ILE A 43 -8.08 8.55 6.82
N ARG A 44 -9.42 8.63 6.88
CA ARG A 44 -10.15 9.80 6.38
C ARG A 44 -9.80 11.07 7.18
N ALA A 45 -9.70 10.98 8.50
CA ALA A 45 -9.36 12.13 9.34
C ALA A 45 -8.01 12.74 8.92
N ARG A 46 -7.02 11.91 8.58
CA ARG A 46 -5.70 12.35 8.09
C ARG A 46 -5.73 13.03 6.72
N SER A 47 -6.75 12.80 5.90
CA SER A 47 -6.91 13.51 4.63
C SER A 47 -7.65 14.84 4.75
N ASN A 48 -8.16 15.18 5.94
CA ASN A 48 -8.95 16.40 6.20
C ASN A 48 -10.16 16.57 5.26
N LEU A 49 -10.79 15.45 4.86
CA LEU A 49 -11.97 15.42 4.00
C LEU A 49 -13.21 15.02 4.78
N SER A 50 -14.35 15.57 4.37
CA SER A 50 -15.66 15.05 4.81
C SER A 50 -15.86 13.62 4.32
N GLN A 51 -16.77 12.88 4.97
CA GLN A 51 -17.10 11.50 4.58
C GLN A 51 -17.50 11.41 3.10
N ALA A 52 -18.37 12.30 2.62
CA ALA A 52 -18.80 12.33 1.22
C ALA A 52 -17.63 12.59 0.24
N LYS A 53 -16.76 13.57 0.53
CA LYS A 53 -15.61 13.88 -0.33
C LYS A 53 -14.58 12.74 -0.34
N PHE A 54 -14.34 12.12 0.81
CA PHE A 54 -13.42 10.98 0.89
C PHE A 54 -13.97 9.76 0.15
N ALA A 55 -15.27 9.47 0.29
CA ALA A 55 -15.93 8.38 -0.44
C ALA A 55 -15.79 8.57 -1.96
N GLN A 56 -16.09 9.78 -2.44
CA GLN A 56 -15.90 10.13 -3.85
C GLN A 56 -14.45 9.95 -4.30
N ARG A 57 -13.49 10.43 -3.50
CA ARG A 57 -12.06 10.34 -3.79
C ARG A 57 -11.57 8.90 -3.99
N ILE A 58 -12.10 7.94 -3.22
CA ILE A 58 -11.72 6.52 -3.33
C ILE A 58 -12.70 5.70 -4.19
N GLY A 59 -13.67 6.34 -4.85
CA GLY A 59 -14.59 5.69 -5.77
C GLY A 59 -15.66 4.81 -5.12
N VAL A 60 -16.13 5.14 -3.91
CA VAL A 60 -17.20 4.40 -3.22
C VAL A 60 -18.37 5.31 -2.82
N SER A 61 -19.52 4.72 -2.49
CA SER A 61 -20.64 5.49 -1.96
C SER A 61 -20.37 5.97 -0.52
N ALA A 62 -20.94 7.11 -0.13
CA ALA A 62 -20.87 7.59 1.25
C ALA A 62 -21.45 6.58 2.26
N ALA A 63 -22.49 5.84 1.86
CA ALA A 63 -23.07 4.76 2.67
C ALA A 63 -22.09 3.60 2.89
N THR A 64 -21.34 3.20 1.85
CA THR A 64 -20.29 2.19 1.97
C THR A 64 -19.20 2.65 2.94
N LEU A 65 -18.71 3.87 2.78
CA LEU A 65 -17.69 4.43 3.67
C LEU A 65 -18.19 4.49 5.12
N LYS A 66 -19.43 4.92 5.34
CA LYS A 66 -20.06 4.95 6.66
C LYS A 66 -20.13 3.57 7.30
N ASN A 67 -20.56 2.56 6.55
CA ASN A 67 -20.61 1.18 7.04
C ASN A 67 -19.22 0.66 7.45
N TRP A 68 -18.16 1.08 6.75
CA TRP A 68 -16.79 0.76 7.13
C TRP A 68 -16.32 1.48 8.39
N GLU A 69 -16.53 2.80 8.46
CA GLU A 69 -16.14 3.60 9.63
C GLU A 69 -16.87 3.19 10.91
N GLN A 70 -18.10 2.67 10.79
CA GLN A 70 -18.90 2.16 11.91
C GLN A 70 -18.64 0.67 12.22
N GLY A 71 -17.84 -0.02 11.41
CA GLY A 71 -17.53 -1.44 11.60
C GLY A 71 -18.67 -2.41 11.22
N HIS A 72 -19.77 -1.94 10.63
CA HIS A 72 -20.84 -2.80 10.12
C HIS A 72 -20.39 -3.69 8.96
N ARG A 73 -19.42 -3.21 8.17
CA ARG A 73 -18.72 -3.97 7.13
C ARG A 73 -17.23 -3.66 7.20
N LYS A 74 -16.39 -4.55 6.66
CA LYS A 74 -14.95 -4.29 6.51
C LYS A 74 -14.61 -4.10 5.04
N PRO A 75 -13.65 -3.22 4.70
CA PRO A 75 -13.07 -3.19 3.35
C PRO A 75 -12.33 -4.50 3.09
N SER A 76 -12.31 -4.94 1.82
CA SER A 76 -11.63 -6.16 1.41
C SER A 76 -11.04 -6.03 0.01
N GLY A 77 -10.12 -6.93 -0.33
CA GLY A 77 -9.49 -6.97 -1.65
C GLY A 77 -8.88 -5.62 -2.04
N PRO A 78 -9.19 -5.07 -3.24
CA PRO A 78 -8.61 -3.81 -3.70
C PRO A 78 -8.87 -2.61 -2.78
N SER A 79 -10.03 -2.55 -2.13
CA SER A 79 -10.38 -1.44 -1.22
C SER A 79 -9.49 -1.41 0.02
N LEU A 80 -9.17 -2.59 0.58
CA LEU A 80 -8.27 -2.73 1.71
C LEU A 80 -6.85 -2.31 1.34
N VAL A 81 -6.38 -2.69 0.15
CA VAL A 81 -5.08 -2.27 -0.38
C VAL A 81 -5.00 -0.75 -0.53
N LEU A 82 -6.01 -0.13 -1.15
CA LEU A 82 -6.05 1.33 -1.33
C LEU A 82 -6.05 2.07 0.01
N LEU A 83 -6.85 1.62 0.97
CA LEU A 83 -6.90 2.23 2.30
C LEU A 83 -5.58 2.03 3.07
N ALA A 84 -4.94 0.86 2.94
CA ALA A 84 -3.62 0.62 3.51
C ALA A 84 -2.57 1.57 2.90
N MET A 85 -2.60 1.82 1.60
CA MET A 85 -1.72 2.81 0.95
C MET A 85 -2.00 4.23 1.46
N LEU A 86 -3.28 4.63 1.55
CA LEU A 86 -3.69 5.93 2.06
C LEU A 86 -3.30 6.14 3.53
N SER A 87 -3.25 5.08 4.33
CA SER A 87 -2.78 5.15 5.73
C SER A 87 -1.32 5.60 5.85
N LYS A 88 -0.50 5.28 4.84
CA LYS A 88 0.92 5.63 4.75
C LYS A 88 1.15 6.95 4.02
N ASN A 89 0.41 7.18 2.94
CA ASN A 89 0.46 8.41 2.18
C ASN A 89 -0.97 8.94 1.92
N PRO A 90 -1.44 9.88 2.73
CA PRO A 90 -2.79 10.45 2.60
C PRO A 90 -3.04 11.20 1.29
N ARG A 91 -2.03 11.46 0.44
CA ARG A 91 -2.12 12.14 -0.86
C ARG A 91 -1.87 11.25 -2.08
N ILE A 92 -1.72 9.94 -1.87
CA ILE A 92 -1.31 9.02 -2.95
C ILE A 92 -2.26 9.03 -4.15
N VAL A 93 -3.57 9.24 -3.93
CA VAL A 93 -4.57 9.27 -5.00
C VAL A 93 -4.30 10.46 -5.92
N GLU A 94 -4.10 11.66 -5.37
CA GLU A 94 -3.80 12.86 -6.16
C GLU A 94 -2.43 12.73 -6.81
N GLU A 95 -1.42 12.27 -6.07
CA GLU A 95 -0.06 12.12 -6.61
C GLU A 95 0.00 11.11 -7.76
N THR A 96 -0.85 10.09 -7.76
CA THR A 96 -0.89 9.06 -8.81
C THR A 96 -1.77 9.46 -10.00
N LEU A 97 -2.87 10.19 -9.76
CA LEU A 97 -3.84 10.57 -10.79
C LEU A 97 -3.62 11.99 -11.35
N ALA A 98 -2.81 12.82 -10.69
CA ALA A 98 -2.40 14.11 -11.22
C ALA A 98 -1.53 13.86 -12.45
N GLN A 99 -2.15 13.90 -13.62
CA GLN A 99 -1.43 13.96 -14.88
C GLN A 99 -0.62 15.27 -14.90
N ASN A 100 0.65 15.15 -15.25
CA ASN A 100 1.44 16.30 -15.66
C ASN A 100 0.80 16.91 -16.92
N GLY A 101 0.00 17.97 -16.76
CA GLY A 101 -0.27 18.97 -17.79
C GLY A 101 -1.40 18.70 -18.80
N THR A 102 -2.29 19.70 -18.88
CA THR A 102 -2.88 20.28 -20.10
C THR A 102 -3.93 19.49 -20.88
N THR A 103 -5.19 19.89 -20.72
CA THR A 103 -6.00 20.56 -21.76
C THR A 103 -7.08 21.39 -21.08
#